data_AF-A0A3M5RK10-F1
#
_entry.id   AF-A0A3M5RK10-F1
#
_cell.length_a   1.000
_cell.length_b   1.000
_cell.length_c   1.000
_cell.angle_alpha   90.00
_cell.angle_beta   90.00
_cell.angle_gamma   90.00
#
_symmetry.space_group_name_H-M   'P 1'
#
loop_
_entity.id
_entity.type
_entity.pdbx_description
1 polymer ?
#
loop_
_entity_poly.entity_id
_entity_poly.type
_entity_poly.pdbx_seq_one_letter_code
_entity_poly.pdbx_strand_id
1 'polypeptide(L)' 'MHIAKGQPLPRGYGKRLDSRSLQYLPRYDGYEWRRLGTDVVLIAVGSGIVYAILDGVLN' A
#
# COMPACT_ATOMS: atom_id res chain seq x y z
N MET A 1 -8.14 -13.86 1.05
CA MET A 1 -7.05 -13.48 1.98
C MET A 1 -7.41 -12.14 2.57
N HIS A 2 -7.28 -11.96 3.89
CA HIS A 2 -7.67 -10.69 4.55
C HIS A 2 -6.42 -9.86 4.82
N ILE A 3 -6.45 -8.58 4.44
CA ILE A 3 -5.38 -7.63 4.73
C ILE A 3 -5.92 -6.69 5.79
N ALA A 4 -5.17 -6.52 6.87
CA ALA A 4 -5.58 -5.70 7.99
C ALA A 4 -4.45 -4.75 8.39
N LYS A 5 -4.84 -3.57 8.90
CA LYS A 5 -3.91 -2.62 9.52
C LYS A 5 -3.17 -3.29 10.67
N GLY A 6 -1.91 -2.94 10.85
CA GLY A 6 -1.03 -3.50 11.88
C GLY A 6 -0.45 -4.88 11.54
N GLN A 7 -0.89 -5.53 10.46
CA GLN A 7 -0.34 -6.81 10.02
C GLN A 7 0.66 -6.62 8.88
N PRO A 8 1.69 -7.48 8.78
CA PRO A 8 2.60 -7.46 7.65
C PRO A 8 1.88 -7.85 6.36
N LEU A 9 2.18 -7.11 5.29
CA LEU A 9 1.73 -7.47 3.96
C LEU A 9 2.33 -8.84 3.58
N PRO A 10 1.53 -9.81 3.09
CA PRO A 10 2.04 -11.12 2.74
C PRO A 10 3.12 -11.03 1.65
N ARG A 11 4.15 -11.88 1.74
CA ARG A 11 5.22 -11.90 0.73
C ARG A 11 4.64 -12.16 -0.67
N GLY A 12 5.09 -11.39 -1.65
CA GLY A 12 4.61 -11.45 -3.03
C GLY A 12 3.33 -10.65 -3.32
N TYR A 13 2.69 -10.06 -2.29
CA TYR A 13 1.55 -9.17 -2.45
C TYR A 13 1.97 -7.69 -2.47
N GLY A 14 1.11 -6.86 -3.05
CA GLY A 14 1.35 -5.44 -3.25
C GLY A 14 2.37 -5.18 -4.36
N LYS A 15 1.92 -4.60 -5.47
CA LYS A 15 2.80 -4.09 -6.52
C LYS A 15 3.14 -2.63 -6.23
N ARG A 16 4.32 -2.18 -6.65
CA ARG A 16 4.62 -0.74 -6.67
C ARG A 16 3.61 -0.02 -7.56
N LEU A 17 3.11 1.10 -7.08
CA LEU A 17 2.36 2.03 -7.93
C LEU A 17 3.31 2.70 -8.91
N ASP A 18 2.78 3.04 -10.09
CA ASP A 18 3.52 3.84 -11.05
C ASP A 18 3.70 5.28 -10.54
N SER A 19 4.69 5.98 -11.09
CA SER A 19 5.03 7.35 -10.67
C SER A 19 3.90 8.36 -10.83
N ARG A 20 2.99 8.15 -11.80
CA ARG A 20 1.84 9.04 -12.07
C ARG A 20 0.72 8.83 -11.06
N SER A 21 0.55 7.62 -10.54
CA SER A 21 -0.37 7.37 -9.43
C SER A 21 0.20 7.92 -8.11
N LEU A 22 1.51 7.78 -7.90
CA LEU A 22 2.18 8.23 -6.67
C LEU A 22 2.14 9.75 -6.46
N GLN A 23 2.16 10.57 -7.51
CA GLN A 23 2.09 12.04 -7.40
C GLN A 23 0.78 12.55 -6.79
N TYR A 24 -0.29 11.76 -6.83
CA TYR A 24 -1.59 12.14 -6.25
C TYR A 24 -1.77 11.66 -4.81
N LEU A 25 -0.79 10.92 -4.28
CA LEU A 25 -0.86 10.38 -2.93
C LEU A 25 0.05 11.18 -1.99
N PRO A 26 -0.37 11.39 -0.73
CA PRO A 26 0.49 12.04 0.26
C PRO A 26 1.73 11.18 0.53
N ARG A 27 2.88 11.84 0.68
CA ARG A 27 4.15 11.18 0.99
C ARG A 27 4.36 11.13 2.50
N TYR A 28 4.68 9.95 3.00
CA TYR A 28 5.04 9.73 4.40
C TYR A 28 6.45 9.13 4.44
N ASP A 29 7.36 9.76 5.16
CA ASP A 29 8.73 9.26 5.30
C ASP A 29 8.75 7.92 6.04
N GLY A 30 9.50 6.97 5.51
CA GLY A 30 9.55 5.60 6.04
C GLY A 30 8.37 4.71 5.61
N TYR A 31 7.50 5.18 4.72
CA TYR A 31 6.38 4.39 4.18
C TYR A 31 6.38 4.38 2.65
N GLU A 32 5.76 3.36 2.06
CA GLU A 32 5.50 3.30 0.63
C GLU A 32 4.06 2.90 0.33
N TRP A 33 3.52 3.47 -0.75
CA TRP A 33 2.23 3.07 -1.29
C TRP A 33 2.39 1.87 -2.22
N ARG A 34 1.52 0.88 -2.06
CA ARG A 34 1.44 -0.30 -2.93
C ARG A 34 0.02 -0.54 -3.40
N ARG A 35 -0.10 -1.02 -4.64
CA ARG A 35 -1.35 -1.47 -5.24
C ARG A 35 -1.63 -2.91 -4.86
N LEU A 36 -2.83 -3.18 -4.37
CA LEU A 36 -3.34 -4.50 -4.04
C LEU A 36 -4.66 -4.72 -4.79
N GLY A 37 -4.60 -5.28 -6.00
CA GLY A 37 -5.79 -5.41 -6.84
C GLY A 37 -6.34 -4.03 -7.23
N THR A 38 -7.55 -3.71 -6.76
CA THR A 38 -8.21 -2.39 -6.91
C THR A 38 -7.91 -1.43 -5.77
N ASP A 39 -7.30 -1.92 -4.70
CA ASP A 39 -7.05 -1.17 -3.49
C ASP A 39 -5.62 -0.64 -3.47
N VAL A 40 -5.39 0.36 -2.62
CA VAL A 40 -4.07 0.94 -2.37
C VAL A 40 -3.78 0.88 -0.89
N VAL A 41 -2.61 0.36 -0.52
CA VAL A 41 -2.19 0.22 0.87
C VAL A 41 -0.93 1.01 1.14
N LEU A 42 -0.85 1.67 2.30
CA LEU A 42 0.37 2.27 2.80
C LEU A 42 1.06 1.26 3.72
N ILE A 43 2.33 0.97 3.45
CA ILE A 43 3.12 0.06 4.29
C ILE A 43 4.39 0.73 4.80
N ALA A 44 4.83 0.33 5.99
CA ALA A 44 6.13 0.76 6.52
C ALA A 44 7.28 0.08 5.76
N VAL A 45 8.28 0.86 5.36
CA VAL A 45 9.48 0.36 4.68
C VAL A 45 10.28 -0.52 5.62
N GLY A 46 10.81 -1.64 5.11
CA GLY A 46 11.58 -2.62 5.88
C GLY A 46 10.70 -3.67 6.57
N SER A 47 9.67 -3.27 7.34
CA SER A 47 8.79 -4.21 8.04
C SER A 47 7.62 -4.73 7.20
N GLY A 48 7.17 -3.94 6.22
CA GLY A 48 6.01 -4.27 5.38
C GLY A 48 4.67 -4.22 6.12
N ILE A 49 4.62 -3.65 7.33
CA ILE A 49 3.40 -3.52 8.13
C ILE A 49 2.44 -2.55 7.45
N VAL A 50 1.18 -2.97 7.29
CA VAL A 50 0.11 -2.14 6.74
C VAL A 50 -0.31 -1.07 7.74
N TYR A 51 -0.18 0.18 7.33
CA TYR A 51 -0.61 1.34 8.10
C TYR A 51 -2.00 1.82 7.71
N ALA A 52 -2.27 1.91 6.41
CA ALA A 52 -3.55 2.36 5.88
C ALA A 52 -3.95 1.53 4.66
N ILE A 53 -5.27 1.46 4.43
CA ILE A 53 -5.90 0.82 3.28
C ILE A 53 -6.88 1.85 2.70
N LEU A 54 -6.80 2.04 1.39
CA LEU A 54 -7.71 2.82 0.56
C LEU A 54 -8.42 1.82 -0.36
N ASP A 55 -9.66 1.50 -0.03
CA ASP A 55 -10.46 0.51 -0.75
C ASP A 55 -11.07 1.10 -2.03
N GLY A 56 -10.99 0.37 -3.15
CA GLY A 56 -11.69 0.69 -4.39
C GLY A 56 -11.24 1.94 -5.15
N VAL A 57 -10.09 2.53 -4.81
CA VAL A 57 -9.62 3.79 -5.42
C VAL A 57 -9.14 3.67 -6.87
N LEU A 58 -8.99 2.44 -7.40
CA LEU A 58 -8.59 2.17 -8.79
C LEU A 58 -9.72 1.56 -9.64
N ASN A 59 -10.96 1.66 -9.17
CA ASN A 59 -12.14 1.22 -9.92
C ASN A 59 -12.64 2.31 -10.89
#